data_AF-A0A7S4VNY0-F1
#
_entry.id   AF-A0A7S4VNY0-F1
#
_cell.length_a   1.000
_cell.length_b   1.000
_cell.length_c   1.000
_cell.angle_alpha   90.00
_cell.angle_beta   90.00
_cell.angle_gamma   90.00
#
_symmetry.space_group_name_H-M   'P 1'
#
loop_
_entity.id
_entity.type
_entity.pdbx_description
1 polymer ?
#
loop_
_entity_poly.entity_id
_entity_poly.type
_entity_poly.pdbx_seq_one_letter_code
_entity_poly.pdbx_strand_id
1 'polypeptide(L)'
;LYVVGSESVVCVLIVCILCSKPIMRRIRPAVLEVGMTFMMVSLMYLTVLSVPTRLCKIQGYDFREVLGPDAYESDSGVLLVVDGFITAAHYAVPIRWFVMFPLVLAGVLLYGLSVLVIGSEEPPLNQIFNALILICIAIVTSWGKRVTEVDERKAFHDIIKERSLRCQAEHKLARAEEEAGSSGSQQERQARDLQSQTDSVPTTTQTGMIFEALFEEGDAATQLEKVGDIGDLEHWRINESEVQIMTEESLGSGGFGDV
;
A
#
# COMPACT_ATOMS: atom_id res chain seq x y z
N LEU A 1 30.22 -19.41 -2.94
CA LEU A 1 28.95 -19.32 -2.17
C LEU A 1 28.66 -17.91 -1.63
N TYR A 2 29.61 -17.20 -1.00
CA TYR A 2 29.34 -15.89 -0.38
C TYR A 2 28.81 -14.78 -1.31
N VAL A 3 29.17 -14.80 -2.61
CA VAL A 3 28.80 -13.74 -3.57
C VAL A 3 27.29 -13.73 -3.89
N VAL A 4 26.66 -14.90 -3.95
CA VAL A 4 25.22 -15.03 -4.32
C VAL A 4 24.31 -14.45 -3.22
N GLY A 5 24.72 -14.57 -1.95
CA GLY A 5 23.98 -13.99 -0.84
C GLY A 5 24.02 -12.46 -0.84
N SER A 6 25.16 -11.84 -1.16
CA SER A 6 25.30 -10.39 -1.13
C SER A 6 24.47 -9.68 -2.21
N GLU A 7 24.37 -10.26 -3.41
CA GLU A 7 23.58 -9.66 -4.49
C GLU A 7 22.10 -9.64 -4.14
N SER A 8 21.54 -10.77 -3.70
CA SER A 8 20.14 -10.85 -3.28
C SER A 8 19.79 -9.85 -2.18
N VAL A 9 20.68 -9.66 -1.19
CA VAL A 9 20.48 -8.68 -0.11
C VAL A 9 20.46 -7.25 -0.63
N VAL A 10 21.44 -6.85 -1.45
CA VAL A 10 21.48 -5.50 -2.04
C VAL A 10 20.21 -5.23 -2.83
N CYS A 11 19.71 -6.22 -3.53
CA CYS A 11 18.55 -6.09 -4.39
C CYS A 11 17.24 -6.01 -3.60
N VAL A 12 17.10 -6.78 -2.52
CA VAL A 12 16.01 -6.61 -1.56
C VAL A 12 16.05 -5.21 -0.94
N LEU A 13 17.24 -4.71 -0.58
CA LEU A 13 17.38 -3.35 -0.05
C LEU A 13 16.95 -2.29 -1.07
N ILE A 14 17.31 -2.44 -2.35
CA ILE A 14 16.85 -1.52 -3.41
C ILE A 14 15.32 -1.57 -3.55
N VAL A 15 14.71 -2.75 -3.53
CA VAL A 15 13.24 -2.89 -3.55
C VAL A 15 12.62 -2.18 -2.34
N CYS A 16 13.13 -2.42 -1.13
CA CYS A 16 12.65 -1.77 0.09
C CYS A 16 12.78 -0.24 0.02
N ILE A 17 13.90 0.27 -0.51
CA ILE A 17 14.12 1.71 -0.70
C ILE A 17 13.13 2.26 -1.72
N LEU A 18 12.94 1.61 -2.87
CA LEU A 18 11.99 2.05 -3.89
C LEU A 18 10.54 2.01 -3.43
N CYS A 19 10.20 1.06 -2.54
CA CYS A 19 8.91 0.98 -1.87
C CYS A 19 8.74 2.01 -0.74
N SER A 20 9.74 2.82 -0.44
CA SER A 20 9.61 3.87 0.57
C SER A 20 8.65 4.97 0.10
N LYS A 21 7.73 5.36 1.00
CA LYS A 21 6.75 6.45 0.81
C LYS A 21 7.33 7.74 0.18
N PRO A 22 8.53 8.24 0.56
CA PRO A 22 9.05 9.48 -0.04
C PRO A 22 9.36 9.35 -1.53
N ILE A 23 9.89 8.21 -1.98
CA ILE A 23 10.22 7.99 -3.39
C ILE A 23 8.95 7.81 -4.21
N MET A 24 8.00 7.02 -3.70
CA MET A 24 6.71 6.79 -4.34
C MET A 24 5.92 8.08 -4.61
N ARG A 25 6.07 9.11 -3.76
CA ARG A 25 5.40 10.41 -3.95
C ARG A 25 6.01 11.29 -5.04
N ARG A 26 7.29 11.09 -5.39
CA ARG A 26 8.00 11.95 -6.36
C ARG A 26 7.92 11.44 -7.79
N ILE A 27 7.77 10.12 -7.98
CA ILE A 27 7.83 9.47 -9.29
C ILE A 27 6.41 9.20 -9.79
N ARG A 28 6.18 9.36 -11.10
CA ARG A 28 4.90 8.98 -11.73
C ARG A 28 4.66 7.47 -11.52
N PRO A 29 3.46 7.06 -11.05
CA PRO A 29 3.18 5.65 -10.75
C PRO A 29 3.52 4.68 -11.88
N ALA A 30 3.18 5.01 -13.13
CA ALA A 30 3.47 4.16 -14.28
C ALA A 30 4.98 3.92 -14.51
N VAL A 31 5.82 4.94 -14.27
CA VAL A 31 7.27 4.81 -14.41
C VAL A 31 7.83 3.93 -13.30
N LEU A 32 7.32 4.12 -12.08
CA LEU A 32 7.71 3.30 -10.93
C LEU A 32 7.29 1.83 -11.14
N GLU A 33 6.06 1.57 -11.58
CA GLU A 33 5.55 0.23 -11.86
C GLU A 33 6.41 -0.50 -12.90
N VAL A 34 6.69 0.13 -14.05
CA VAL A 34 7.53 -0.47 -15.11
C VAL A 34 8.97 -0.67 -14.64
N GLY A 35 9.54 0.32 -13.93
CA GLY A 35 10.90 0.24 -13.39
C GLY A 35 11.06 -0.89 -12.38
N MET A 36 10.09 -1.05 -11.46
CA MET A 36 10.07 -2.14 -10.48
C MET A 36 9.91 -3.50 -11.16
N THR A 37 9.02 -3.63 -12.14
CA THR A 37 8.87 -4.87 -12.93
C THR A 37 10.18 -5.24 -13.62
N PHE A 38 10.80 -4.28 -14.33
CA PHE A 38 12.07 -4.51 -15.03
C PHE A 38 13.18 -4.94 -14.07
N MET A 39 13.32 -4.23 -12.95
CA MET A 39 14.29 -4.55 -11.91
C MET A 39 14.05 -5.97 -11.38
N MET A 40 12.82 -6.31 -10.98
CA MET A 40 12.51 -7.66 -10.47
C MET A 40 12.80 -8.76 -11.49
N VAL A 41 12.52 -8.55 -12.78
CA VAL A 41 12.90 -9.49 -13.84
C VAL A 41 14.42 -9.66 -13.92
N SER A 42 15.18 -8.56 -13.91
CA SER A 42 16.65 -8.62 -13.94
C SER A 42 17.20 -9.35 -12.71
N LEU A 43 16.65 -9.09 -11.53
CA LEU A 43 17.06 -9.73 -10.28
C LEU A 43 16.79 -11.24 -10.29
N MET A 44 15.60 -11.62 -10.73
CA MET A 44 15.23 -13.02 -10.86
C MET A 44 16.17 -13.74 -11.84
N TYR A 45 16.49 -13.11 -12.99
CA TYR A 45 17.45 -13.66 -13.96
C TYR A 45 18.85 -13.86 -13.38
N LEU A 46 19.41 -12.81 -12.75
CA LEU A 46 20.72 -12.86 -12.12
C LEU A 46 20.77 -13.95 -11.03
N THR A 47 19.75 -14.00 -10.16
CA THR A 47 19.69 -15.00 -9.07
C THR A 47 19.70 -16.42 -9.62
N VAL A 48 18.92 -16.69 -10.68
CA VAL A 48 18.84 -18.00 -11.32
C VAL A 48 20.15 -18.37 -12.03
N LEU A 49 20.83 -17.43 -12.67
CA LEU A 49 22.12 -17.68 -13.32
C LEU A 49 23.27 -17.86 -12.33
N SER A 50 23.18 -17.22 -11.15
CA SER A 50 24.17 -17.30 -10.08
C SER A 50 24.14 -18.64 -9.32
N VAL A 51 23.20 -19.54 -9.65
CA VAL A 51 23.17 -20.89 -9.09
C VAL A 51 24.42 -21.66 -9.53
N PRO A 52 25.20 -22.25 -8.59
CA PRO A 52 26.51 -22.81 -8.89
C PRO A 52 26.53 -23.85 -10.02
N THR A 53 25.54 -24.75 -10.10
CA THR A 53 25.50 -25.79 -11.14
C THR A 53 25.30 -25.19 -12.53
N ARG A 54 24.42 -24.19 -12.65
CA ARG A 54 24.11 -23.50 -13.90
C ARG A 54 25.30 -22.68 -14.35
N LEU A 55 25.97 -22.02 -13.42
CA LEU A 55 27.19 -21.29 -13.69
C LEU A 55 28.30 -22.22 -14.20
N CYS A 56 28.49 -23.39 -13.58
CA CYS A 56 29.45 -24.39 -14.05
C CYS A 56 29.13 -24.86 -15.48
N LYS A 57 27.86 -25.20 -15.76
CA LYS A 57 27.41 -25.63 -17.10
C LYS A 57 27.61 -24.55 -18.16
N ILE A 58 27.31 -23.29 -17.84
CA ILE A 58 27.54 -22.13 -18.74
C ILE A 58 29.03 -21.95 -19.04
N GLN A 59 29.90 -22.20 -18.06
CA GLN A 59 31.35 -22.15 -18.23
C GLN A 59 31.94 -23.40 -18.92
N GLY A 60 31.12 -24.43 -19.17
CA GLY A 60 31.55 -25.67 -19.80
C GLY A 60 32.27 -26.64 -18.85
N TYR A 61 32.16 -26.44 -17.53
CA TYR A 61 32.69 -27.36 -16.53
C TYR A 61 31.65 -28.41 -16.14
N ASP A 62 32.10 -29.65 -15.90
CA ASP A 62 31.27 -30.63 -15.22
C ASP A 62 31.15 -30.23 -13.75
N PHE A 63 29.93 -29.94 -13.31
CA PHE A 63 29.69 -29.49 -11.94
C PHE A 63 30.08 -30.56 -10.90
N ARG A 64 30.05 -31.87 -11.25
CA ARG A 64 30.46 -32.96 -10.33
C ARG A 64 31.95 -32.98 -10.09
N GLU A 65 32.74 -32.56 -11.08
CA GLU A 65 34.19 -32.42 -10.91
C GLU A 65 34.52 -31.25 -9.98
N VAL A 66 33.76 -30.16 -10.05
CA VAL A 66 34.00 -28.93 -9.27
C VAL A 66 33.45 -29.02 -7.85
N LEU A 67 32.22 -29.51 -7.68
CA LEU A 67 31.51 -29.55 -6.39
C LEU A 67 31.62 -30.89 -5.67
N GLY A 68 32.13 -31.92 -6.35
CA GLY A 68 32.27 -33.29 -5.83
C GLY A 68 31.18 -34.23 -6.33
N PRO A 69 31.45 -35.56 -6.29
CA PRO A 69 30.57 -36.59 -6.87
C PRO A 69 29.22 -36.72 -6.16
N ASP A 70 29.14 -36.32 -4.89
CA ASP A 70 27.92 -36.37 -4.08
C ASP A 70 27.06 -35.10 -4.23
N ALA A 71 27.50 -34.13 -5.04
CA ALA A 71 26.70 -32.95 -5.33
C ALA A 71 25.47 -33.35 -6.15
N TYR A 72 24.29 -33.21 -5.54
CA TYR A 72 23.00 -33.35 -6.21
C TYR A 72 22.26 -32.03 -6.08
N GLU A 73 21.79 -31.49 -7.21
CA GLU A 73 20.95 -30.30 -7.20
C GLU A 73 19.62 -30.60 -7.91
N SER A 74 18.53 -30.31 -7.20
CA SER A 74 17.18 -30.37 -7.74
C SER A 74 16.77 -29.01 -8.29
N ASP A 75 15.97 -29.02 -9.35
CA ASP A 75 15.38 -27.81 -9.93
C ASP A 75 14.39 -27.12 -8.97
N SER A 76 13.97 -27.82 -7.90
CA SER A 76 13.10 -27.29 -6.85
C SER A 76 13.61 -25.98 -6.26
N GLY A 77 14.93 -25.82 -6.09
CA GLY A 77 15.51 -24.59 -5.55
C GLY A 77 15.31 -23.40 -6.50
N VAL A 78 15.50 -23.61 -7.80
CA VAL A 78 15.29 -22.58 -8.82
C VAL A 78 13.82 -22.23 -8.94
N LEU A 79 12.95 -23.24 -8.96
CA LEU A 79 11.50 -23.03 -9.00
C LEU A 79 11.02 -22.21 -7.80
N LEU A 80 11.51 -22.53 -6.61
CA LEU A 80 11.17 -21.80 -5.38
C LEU A 80 11.65 -20.34 -5.45
N VAL A 81 12.82 -20.08 -6.02
CA VAL A 81 13.31 -18.70 -6.23
C VAL A 81 12.40 -17.94 -7.19
N VAL A 82 12.07 -18.54 -8.35
CA VAL A 82 11.20 -17.92 -9.35
C VAL A 82 9.80 -17.66 -8.77
N ASP A 83 9.21 -18.66 -8.11
CA ASP A 83 7.94 -18.53 -7.41
C ASP A 83 7.99 -17.47 -6.31
N GLY A 84 9.06 -17.44 -5.52
CA GLY A 84 9.30 -16.44 -4.48
C GLY A 84 9.27 -15.01 -5.04
N PHE A 85 9.94 -14.75 -6.17
CA PHE A 85 9.90 -13.45 -6.84
C PHE A 85 8.50 -13.10 -7.37
N ILE A 86 7.83 -14.05 -8.02
CA ILE A 86 6.47 -13.86 -8.55
C ILE A 86 5.52 -13.54 -7.39
N THR A 87 5.50 -14.38 -6.36
CA THR A 87 4.64 -14.24 -5.18
C THR A 87 4.93 -12.94 -4.43
N ALA A 88 6.20 -12.62 -4.17
CA ALA A 88 6.57 -11.36 -3.52
C ALA A 88 6.10 -10.14 -4.34
N ALA A 89 6.23 -10.17 -5.66
CA ALA A 89 5.74 -9.08 -6.51
C ALA A 89 4.21 -8.91 -6.44
N HIS A 90 3.46 -10.01 -6.34
CA HIS A 90 1.99 -9.97 -6.26
C HIS A 90 1.51 -9.35 -4.95
N TYR A 91 2.17 -9.66 -3.83
CA TYR A 91 1.73 -9.25 -2.49
C TYR A 91 2.39 -7.96 -1.97
N ALA A 92 3.68 -7.75 -2.24
CA ALA A 92 4.43 -6.65 -1.64
C ALA A 92 4.35 -5.35 -2.45
N VAL A 93 4.10 -5.44 -3.77
CA VAL A 93 4.21 -4.27 -4.65
C VAL A 93 2.83 -3.86 -5.18
N PRO A 94 2.44 -2.57 -5.05
CA PRO A 94 1.17 -2.06 -5.58
C PRO A 94 1.25 -1.83 -7.10
N ILE A 95 1.61 -2.87 -7.86
CA ILE A 95 1.65 -2.86 -9.33
C ILE A 95 0.31 -3.34 -9.89
N ARG A 96 -0.14 -2.69 -10.97
CA ARG A 96 -1.34 -3.09 -11.72
C ARG A 96 -1.14 -4.46 -12.38
N TRP A 97 -2.18 -5.29 -12.38
CA TRP A 97 -2.09 -6.68 -12.86
C TRP A 97 -1.45 -6.80 -14.28
N PHE A 98 -1.77 -5.89 -15.19
CA PHE A 98 -1.27 -5.96 -16.58
C PHE A 98 0.23 -5.62 -16.70
N VAL A 99 0.76 -4.77 -15.81
CA VAL A 99 2.20 -4.42 -15.79
C VAL A 99 3.02 -5.54 -15.15
N MET A 100 2.38 -6.42 -14.39
CA MET A 100 2.98 -7.59 -13.77
C MET A 100 3.06 -8.80 -14.72
N PHE A 101 2.24 -8.83 -15.78
CA PHE A 101 2.24 -9.93 -16.75
C PHE A 101 3.63 -10.24 -17.36
N PRO A 102 4.44 -9.24 -17.77
CA PRO A 102 5.81 -9.50 -18.25
C PRO A 102 6.70 -10.20 -17.21
N LEU A 103 6.54 -9.92 -15.91
CA LEU A 103 7.31 -10.58 -14.84
C LEU A 103 6.97 -12.06 -14.74
N VAL A 104 5.68 -12.38 -14.74
CA VAL A 104 5.17 -13.76 -14.67
C VAL A 104 5.62 -14.56 -15.90
N LEU A 105 5.46 -13.97 -17.08
CA LEU A 105 5.90 -14.58 -18.34
C LEU A 105 7.42 -14.79 -18.35
N ALA A 106 8.19 -13.81 -17.89
CA ALA A 106 9.64 -13.91 -17.79
C ALA A 106 10.07 -15.04 -16.83
N GLY A 107 9.38 -15.24 -15.70
CA GLY A 107 9.68 -16.32 -14.77
C GLY A 107 9.46 -17.71 -15.38
N VAL A 108 8.32 -17.92 -16.04
CA VAL A 108 8.01 -19.18 -16.75
C VAL A 108 9.01 -19.43 -17.88
N LEU A 109 9.29 -18.41 -18.70
CA LEU A 109 10.27 -18.52 -19.79
C LEU A 109 11.69 -18.76 -19.29
N LEU A 110 12.08 -18.11 -18.19
CA LEU A 110 13.40 -18.29 -17.58
C LEU A 110 13.61 -19.75 -17.15
N TYR A 111 12.63 -20.34 -16.45
CA TYR A 111 12.70 -21.75 -16.10
C TYR A 111 12.76 -22.64 -17.35
N GLY A 112 11.83 -22.47 -18.29
CA GLY A 112 11.78 -23.28 -19.51
C GLY A 112 13.05 -23.19 -20.36
N LEU A 113 13.56 -21.98 -20.61
CA LEU A 113 14.80 -21.76 -21.34
C LEU A 113 16.01 -22.32 -20.60
N SER A 114 16.05 -22.22 -19.28
CA SER A 114 17.15 -22.80 -18.51
C SER A 114 17.20 -24.33 -18.63
N VAL A 115 16.06 -24.99 -18.58
CA VAL A 115 15.99 -26.45 -18.77
C VAL A 115 16.37 -26.83 -20.20
N LEU A 116 15.91 -26.08 -21.21
CA LEU A 116 16.17 -26.39 -22.62
C LEU A 116 17.60 -26.08 -23.08
N VAL A 117 18.18 -24.98 -22.62
CA VAL A 117 19.50 -24.50 -23.09
C VAL A 117 20.63 -24.99 -22.20
N ILE A 118 20.47 -24.93 -20.88
CA ILE A 118 21.50 -25.31 -19.90
C ILE A 118 21.40 -26.80 -19.56
N GLY A 119 20.19 -27.36 -19.58
CA GLY A 119 19.92 -28.75 -19.22
C GLY A 119 19.68 -28.94 -17.73
N SER A 120 18.77 -29.86 -17.41
CA SER A 120 18.48 -30.31 -16.04
C SER A 120 18.94 -31.75 -15.83
N GLU A 121 19.32 -32.08 -14.59
CA GLU A 121 19.63 -33.45 -14.17
C GLU A 121 18.39 -34.22 -13.71
N GLU A 122 17.25 -33.55 -13.55
CA GLU A 122 16.02 -34.23 -13.20
C GLU A 122 15.55 -35.11 -14.37
N PRO A 123 14.86 -36.23 -14.09
CA PRO A 123 14.22 -37.02 -15.13
C PRO A 123 13.29 -36.15 -16.00
N PRO A 124 13.22 -36.38 -17.33
CA PRO A 124 12.42 -35.54 -18.24
C PRO A 124 10.95 -35.36 -17.83
N LEU A 125 10.33 -36.39 -17.24
CA LEU A 125 8.97 -36.31 -16.72
C LEU A 125 8.84 -35.31 -15.56
N ASN A 126 9.82 -35.26 -14.66
CA ASN A 126 9.84 -34.30 -13.55
C ASN A 126 10.02 -32.87 -14.06
N GLN A 127 10.89 -32.67 -15.06
CA GLN A 127 11.08 -31.35 -15.69
C GLN A 127 9.77 -30.80 -16.26
N ILE A 128 9.01 -31.64 -16.98
CA ILE A 128 7.69 -31.28 -17.54
C ILE A 128 6.70 -30.99 -16.40
N PHE A 129 6.65 -31.84 -15.38
CA PHE A 129 5.75 -31.67 -14.25
C PHE A 129 6.02 -30.37 -13.48
N ASN A 130 7.28 -30.07 -13.21
CA ASN A 130 7.73 -28.83 -12.60
C ASN A 130 7.34 -27.60 -13.43
N ALA A 131 7.52 -27.65 -14.76
CA ALA A 131 7.11 -26.58 -15.66
C ALA A 131 5.59 -26.34 -15.61
N LEU A 132 4.81 -27.43 -15.61
CA LEU A 132 3.34 -27.35 -15.51
C LEU A 132 2.91 -26.79 -14.16
N ILE A 133 3.54 -27.20 -13.05
CA ILE A 133 3.27 -26.63 -11.72
C ILE A 133 3.55 -25.14 -11.72
N LEU A 134 4.71 -24.70 -12.24
CA LEU A 134 5.05 -23.28 -12.28
C LEU A 134 4.04 -22.47 -13.11
N ILE A 135 3.60 -22.99 -14.25
CA ILE A 135 2.55 -22.37 -15.08
C ILE A 135 1.23 -22.28 -14.31
N CYS A 136 0.83 -23.36 -13.63
CA CYS A 136 -0.40 -23.38 -12.82
C CYS A 136 -0.34 -22.35 -11.69
N ILE A 137 0.77 -22.28 -10.95
CA ILE A 137 0.98 -21.29 -9.89
C ILE A 137 0.89 -19.88 -10.48
N ALA A 138 1.64 -19.61 -11.56
CA ALA A 138 1.63 -18.33 -12.26
C ALA A 138 0.22 -17.87 -12.69
N ILE A 139 -0.62 -18.79 -13.18
CA ILE A 139 -2.01 -18.50 -13.56
C ILE A 139 -2.84 -18.19 -12.31
N VAL A 140 -2.76 -19.02 -11.27
CA VAL A 140 -3.55 -18.87 -10.04
C VAL A 140 -3.19 -17.58 -9.31
N THR A 141 -1.90 -17.25 -9.18
CA THR A 141 -1.45 -16.00 -8.55
C THR A 141 -1.90 -14.79 -9.35
N SER A 142 -1.77 -14.83 -10.69
CA SER A 142 -2.22 -13.74 -11.57
C SER A 142 -3.72 -13.51 -11.49
N TRP A 143 -4.49 -14.59 -11.42
CA TRP A 143 -5.93 -14.53 -11.21
C TRP A 143 -6.28 -13.94 -9.84
N GLY A 144 -5.60 -14.39 -8.78
CA GLY A 144 -5.74 -13.86 -7.43
C GLY A 144 -5.52 -12.34 -7.40
N LYS A 145 -4.42 -11.86 -7.99
CA LYS A 145 -4.15 -10.40 -8.08
C LYS A 145 -5.25 -9.66 -8.82
N ARG A 146 -5.73 -10.20 -9.93
CA ARG A 146 -6.81 -9.60 -10.72
C ARG A 146 -8.09 -9.42 -9.90
N VAL A 147 -8.45 -10.43 -9.11
CA VAL A 147 -9.63 -10.38 -8.22
C VAL A 147 -9.43 -9.32 -7.14
N THR A 148 -8.30 -9.34 -6.43
CA THR A 148 -7.99 -8.34 -5.39
C THR A 148 -8.03 -6.91 -5.92
N GLU A 149 -7.46 -6.65 -7.10
CA GLU A 149 -7.49 -5.31 -7.72
C GLU A 149 -8.91 -4.85 -8.07
N VAL A 150 -9.78 -5.77 -8.51
CA VAL A 150 -11.19 -5.45 -8.80
C VAL A 150 -11.93 -5.12 -7.51
N ASP A 151 -11.71 -5.88 -6.44
CA ASP A 151 -12.34 -5.65 -5.15
C ASP A 151 -11.89 -4.32 -4.53
N GLU A 152 -10.60 -4.01 -4.57
CA GLU A 152 -10.05 -2.72 -4.13
C GLU A 152 -10.66 -1.53 -4.89
N ARG A 153 -10.79 -1.65 -6.22
CA ARG A 153 -11.42 -0.61 -7.05
C ARG A 153 -12.88 -0.42 -6.73
N LYS A 154 -13.61 -1.52 -6.48
CA LYS A 154 -15.01 -1.47 -6.08
C LYS A 154 -15.16 -0.78 -4.73
N ALA A 155 -14.35 -1.16 -3.73
CA ALA A 155 -14.35 -0.53 -2.42
C ALA A 155 -14.04 0.98 -2.51
N PHE A 156 -13.05 1.36 -3.31
CA PHE A 156 -12.72 2.77 -3.54
C PHE A 156 -13.86 3.54 -4.20
N HIS A 157 -14.52 2.95 -5.20
CA HIS A 157 -15.66 3.55 -5.87
C HIS A 157 -16.84 3.75 -4.90
N ASP A 158 -17.11 2.79 -4.03
CA ASP A 158 -18.18 2.88 -3.03
C ASP A 158 -17.92 4.02 -2.03
N ILE A 159 -16.66 4.20 -1.59
CA ILE A 159 -16.25 5.33 -0.72
C ILE A 159 -16.47 6.68 -1.43
N ILE A 160 -16.07 6.80 -2.70
CA ILE A 160 -16.29 8.04 -3.47
C ILE A 160 -17.78 8.33 -3.63
N LYS A 161 -18.58 7.30 -3.91
CA LYS A 161 -20.02 7.42 -4.06
C LYS A 161 -20.67 7.91 -2.77
N GLU A 162 -20.30 7.35 -1.62
CA GLU A 162 -20.78 7.79 -0.31
C GLU A 162 -20.42 9.25 -0.04
N ARG A 163 -19.15 9.63 -0.23
CA ARG A 163 -18.69 11.02 -0.04
C ARG A 163 -19.41 12.00 -0.96
N SER A 164 -19.66 11.61 -2.21
CA SER A 164 -20.43 12.41 -3.16
C SER A 164 -21.87 12.61 -2.71
N LEU A 165 -22.54 11.54 -2.24
CA LEU A 165 -23.90 11.62 -1.70
C LEU A 165 -23.96 12.50 -0.45
N ARG A 166 -22.98 12.38 0.45
CA ARG A 166 -22.87 13.22 1.65
C ARG A 166 -22.71 14.69 1.29
N CYS A 167 -21.79 15.03 0.39
CA CYS A 167 -21.60 16.40 -0.10
C CYS A 167 -22.88 16.96 -0.75
N GLN A 168 -23.60 16.15 -1.54
CA GLN A 168 -24.87 16.57 -2.12
C GLN A 168 -25.96 16.79 -1.08
N ALA A 169 -26.01 15.97 -0.03
CA ALA A 169 -26.96 16.14 1.07
C ALA A 169 -26.66 17.41 1.88
N GLU A 170 -25.40 17.64 2.24
CA GLU A 170 -24.93 18.86 2.93
C GLU A 170 -25.25 20.12 2.12
N HIS A 171 -24.99 20.10 0.80
CA HIS A 171 -25.33 21.23 -0.07
C HIS A 171 -26.86 21.48 -0.18
N LYS A 172 -27.68 20.43 -0.22
CA LYS A 172 -29.14 20.58 -0.21
C LYS A 172 -29.65 21.13 1.12
N LEU A 173 -29.07 20.70 2.23
CA LEU A 173 -29.40 21.20 3.56
C LEU A 173 -29.08 22.69 3.67
N ALA A 174 -27.88 23.11 3.25
CA ALA A 174 -27.48 24.51 3.23
C ALA A 174 -28.46 25.39 2.41
N ARG A 175 -28.89 24.92 1.23
CA ARG A 175 -29.90 25.65 0.43
C ARG A 175 -31.28 25.71 1.11
N ALA A 176 -31.72 24.61 1.73
CA ALA A 176 -33.00 24.59 2.43
C ALA A 176 -33.01 25.57 3.62
N GLU A 177 -31.89 25.71 4.34
CA GLU A 177 -31.71 26.70 5.41
C GLU A 177 -31.74 28.15 4.86
N GLU A 178 -31.07 28.41 3.73
CA GLU A 178 -31.12 29.71 3.05
C GLU A 178 -32.55 30.08 2.61
N GLU A 179 -33.30 29.13 2.07
CA GLU A 179 -34.69 29.31 1.63
C GLU A 179 -35.64 29.51 2.81
N ALA A 180 -35.53 28.69 3.87
CA ALA A 180 -36.32 28.84 5.09
C ALA A 180 -36.07 30.20 5.77
N GLY A 181 -34.80 30.63 5.82
CA GLY A 181 -34.41 31.95 6.32
C GLY A 181 -34.79 33.12 5.42
N SER A 182 -35.34 32.89 4.22
CA SER A 182 -35.80 33.96 3.30
C SER A 182 -37.28 34.30 3.45
N SER A 183 -38.07 33.43 4.08
CA SER A 183 -39.51 33.63 4.30
C SER A 183 -39.83 34.37 5.61
N GLY A 184 -38.85 34.48 6.52
CA GLY A 184 -38.87 35.39 7.67
C GLY A 184 -38.47 36.80 7.20
N SER A 185 -39.31 37.79 7.50
CA SER A 185 -39.28 39.19 7.05
C SER A 185 -37.92 39.75 6.57
N GLN A 186 -37.88 40.37 5.38
CA GLN A 186 -36.72 41.10 4.84
C GLN A 186 -36.09 42.11 5.83
N GLN A 187 -36.83 42.50 6.86
CA GLN A 187 -36.40 43.40 7.94
C GLN A 187 -35.40 42.74 8.92
N GLU A 188 -35.47 41.42 9.15
CA GLU A 188 -34.49 40.69 9.98
C GLU A 188 -33.21 40.35 9.22
N ARG A 189 -33.29 40.11 7.90
CA ARG A 189 -32.11 39.90 7.04
C ARG A 189 -31.22 41.13 6.98
N GLN A 190 -31.79 42.33 6.93
CA GLN A 190 -31.02 43.57 6.90
C GLN A 190 -30.35 43.88 8.26
N ALA A 191 -30.94 43.43 9.36
CA ALA A 191 -30.32 43.48 10.69
C ALA A 191 -29.20 42.42 10.85
N ARG A 192 -29.39 41.21 10.30
CA ARG A 192 -28.37 40.15 10.33
C ARG A 192 -27.17 40.41 9.42
N ASP A 193 -27.34 41.06 8.26
CA ASP A 193 -26.20 41.37 7.37
C ASP A 193 -25.29 42.48 7.93
N LEU A 194 -25.82 43.38 8.75
CA LEU A 194 -25.01 44.33 9.51
C LEU A 194 -24.25 43.66 10.67
N GLN A 195 -24.74 42.51 11.13
CA GLN A 195 -24.15 41.75 12.22
C GLN A 195 -23.21 40.63 11.73
N SER A 196 -23.41 40.08 10.52
CA SER A 196 -22.55 39.06 9.90
C SER A 196 -21.18 39.60 9.45
N GLN A 197 -21.06 40.91 9.22
CA GLN A 197 -19.75 41.57 9.03
C GLN A 197 -18.94 41.67 10.33
N THR A 198 -19.57 41.54 11.49
CA THR A 198 -18.90 41.42 12.81
C THR A 198 -18.79 39.98 13.29
N ASP A 199 -19.74 39.10 12.93
CA ASP A 199 -19.91 37.77 13.52
C ASP A 199 -19.71 36.61 12.52
N SER A 200 -18.78 36.76 11.57
CA SER A 200 -18.22 35.61 10.81
C SER A 200 -17.36 34.74 11.73
N VAL A 201 -17.93 34.27 12.84
CA VAL A 201 -17.31 33.44 13.88
C VAL A 201 -17.92 32.04 13.73
N PRO A 202 -17.16 30.94 13.97
CA PRO A 202 -17.60 29.57 13.69
C PRO A 202 -18.62 29.06 14.72
N THR A 203 -19.79 29.68 14.81
CA THR A 203 -20.75 29.51 15.93
C THR A 203 -22.02 28.76 15.60
N THR A 204 -22.21 28.29 14.36
CA THR A 204 -23.46 27.62 13.93
C THR A 204 -23.52 26.12 14.23
N THR A 205 -22.41 25.49 14.62
CA THR A 205 -22.42 24.12 15.17
C THR A 205 -22.69 24.20 16.67
N GLN A 206 -23.44 23.25 17.24
CA GLN A 206 -23.73 23.20 18.69
C GLN A 206 -22.46 23.43 19.51
N THR A 207 -21.36 22.85 19.05
CA THR A 207 -19.97 23.03 19.50
C THR A 207 -19.54 24.50 19.62
N GLY A 208 -19.82 25.32 18.60
CA GLY A 208 -19.40 26.72 18.51
C GLY A 208 -20.06 27.61 19.56
N MET A 209 -21.35 27.39 19.86
CA MET A 209 -22.06 28.14 20.92
C MET A 209 -21.49 27.89 22.32
N ILE A 210 -20.91 26.71 22.57
CA ILE A 210 -20.32 26.35 23.88
C ILE A 210 -18.95 26.99 24.05
N PHE A 211 -18.15 27.04 22.98
CA PHE A 211 -16.89 27.77 23.00
C PHE A 211 -17.12 29.27 23.15
N GLU A 212 -18.23 29.80 22.64
CA GLU A 212 -18.63 31.19 22.89
C GLU A 212 -19.02 31.43 24.35
N ALA A 213 -19.79 30.50 24.94
CA ALA A 213 -20.16 30.54 26.36
C ALA A 213 -18.98 30.37 27.33
N LEU A 214 -17.83 29.84 26.86
CA LEU A 214 -16.56 29.80 27.61
C LEU A 214 -15.88 31.17 27.69
N PHE A 215 -16.21 32.10 26.80
CA PHE A 215 -15.68 33.47 26.81
C PHE A 215 -16.57 34.46 27.59
N GLU A 216 -17.78 34.05 27.99
CA GLU A 216 -18.62 34.83 28.91
C GLU A 216 -18.07 34.75 30.35
N GLU A 217 -18.15 35.86 31.10
CA GLU A 217 -17.74 35.92 32.53
C GLU A 217 -18.63 35.01 33.38
N GLY A 218 -18.19 33.76 33.54
CA GLY A 218 -18.85 32.72 34.33
C GLY A 218 -17.86 31.91 35.14
N ASP A 219 -18.38 31.09 36.06
CA ASP A 219 -17.57 30.14 36.81
C ASP A 219 -16.96 29.10 35.86
N ALA A 220 -15.64 29.13 35.73
CA ALA A 220 -14.89 28.29 34.80
C ALA A 220 -15.12 26.78 35.05
N ALA A 221 -15.39 26.37 36.29
CA ALA A 221 -15.66 24.97 36.61
C ALA A 221 -16.98 24.49 35.97
N THR A 222 -18.03 25.30 36.07
CA THR A 222 -19.33 25.02 35.46
C THR A 222 -19.25 25.00 33.93
N GLN A 223 -18.41 25.86 33.33
CA GLN A 223 -18.21 25.87 31.88
C GLN A 223 -17.43 24.63 31.40
N LEU A 224 -16.40 24.20 32.14
CA LEU A 224 -15.65 22.97 31.83
C LEU A 224 -16.51 21.71 31.93
N GLU A 225 -17.44 21.65 32.89
CA GLU A 225 -18.38 20.53 33.03
C GLU A 225 -19.27 20.40 31.79
N LYS A 226 -19.81 21.51 31.28
CA LYS A 226 -20.61 21.52 30.05
C LYS A 226 -19.82 21.08 28.81
N VAL A 227 -18.54 21.48 28.71
CA VAL A 227 -17.66 21.02 27.63
C VAL A 227 -17.42 19.51 27.75
N GLY A 228 -17.29 19.00 28.97
CA GLY A 228 -17.18 17.58 29.28
C GLY A 228 -18.39 16.79 28.79
N ASP A 229 -19.60 17.21 29.16
CA ASP A 229 -20.85 16.55 28.77
C ASP A 229 -21.03 16.42 27.26
N ILE A 230 -20.55 17.42 26.51
CA ILE A 230 -20.66 17.48 25.06
C ILE A 230 -19.55 16.68 24.40
N GLY A 231 -18.34 16.73 24.98
CA GLY A 231 -17.29 15.80 24.62
C GLY A 231 -17.72 14.34 24.79
N ASP A 232 -18.54 14.02 25.78
CA ASP A 232 -19.12 12.68 25.97
C ASP A 232 -20.17 12.36 24.89
N LEU A 233 -21.06 13.31 24.59
CA LEU A 233 -22.11 13.17 23.56
C LEU A 233 -21.54 12.96 22.15
N GLU A 234 -20.53 13.75 21.77
CA GLU A 234 -19.90 13.74 20.43
C GLU A 234 -18.69 12.80 20.34
N HIS A 235 -18.39 12.09 21.44
CA HIS A 235 -17.26 11.16 21.55
C HIS A 235 -15.89 11.82 21.29
N TRP A 236 -15.72 13.07 21.72
CA TRP A 236 -14.43 13.76 21.74
C TRP A 236 -13.66 13.57 23.03
N ARG A 237 -14.37 13.33 24.14
CA ARG A 237 -13.75 13.13 25.44
C ARG A 237 -13.10 11.75 25.45
N ILE A 238 -11.78 11.74 25.49
CA ILE A 238 -11.01 10.51 25.64
C ILE A 238 -10.98 10.20 27.14
N ASN A 239 -11.43 9.01 27.53
CA ASN A 239 -11.36 8.60 28.93
C ASN A 239 -9.89 8.50 29.36
N GLU A 240 -9.58 8.84 30.61
CA GLU A 240 -8.22 8.71 31.14
C GLU A 240 -7.72 7.25 31.06
N SER A 241 -8.64 6.27 31.13
CA SER A 241 -8.35 4.85 30.90
C SER A 241 -8.02 4.48 29.45
N GLU A 242 -8.41 5.31 28.48
CA GLU A 242 -8.13 5.14 27.05
C GLU A 242 -6.83 5.85 26.63
N VAL A 243 -6.39 6.85 27.40
CA VAL A 243 -5.10 7.53 27.17
C VAL A 243 -3.97 6.71 27.78
N GLN A 244 -3.33 5.87 26.95
CA GLN A 244 -2.03 5.31 27.30
C GLN A 244 -0.92 6.25 26.80
N ILE A 245 -0.27 6.96 27.72
CA ILE A 245 0.91 7.77 27.40
C ILE A 245 2.09 6.83 27.18
N MET A 246 2.36 6.50 25.91
CA MET A 246 3.52 5.71 25.52
C MET A 246 4.76 6.63 25.55
N THR A 247 5.44 6.69 26.69
CA THR A 247 6.56 7.62 26.93
C THR A 247 7.84 7.25 26.16
N GLU A 248 7.88 6.05 25.59
CA GLU A 248 9.05 5.53 24.86
C GLU A 248 8.83 5.39 23.35
N GLU A 249 7.63 5.71 22.83
CA GLU A 249 7.33 5.59 21.40
C GLU A 249 7.12 6.98 20.79
N SER A 250 7.93 7.31 19.78
CA SER A 250 7.71 8.50 18.94
C SER A 250 6.45 8.29 18.09
N LEU A 251 5.49 9.20 18.23
CA LEU A 251 4.23 9.27 17.46
C LEU A 251 4.49 9.57 15.98
N GLY A 252 5.67 10.09 15.65
CA GLY A 252 6.17 10.09 14.28
C GLY A 252 7.41 10.95 14.08
N SER A 253 8.32 10.45 13.25
CA SER A 253 9.48 11.19 12.78
C SER A 253 9.22 11.79 11.39
N GLY A 254 9.30 13.11 11.29
CA GLY A 254 9.14 13.86 10.05
C GLY A 254 10.37 14.69 9.70
N GLY A 255 10.38 15.31 8.52
CA GLY A 255 11.47 16.21 8.09
C GLY A 255 11.66 17.47 8.97
N PHE A 256 10.83 17.64 10.00
CA PHE A 256 10.88 18.74 10.97
C PHE A 256 11.17 18.27 12.41
N GLY A 257 11.46 16.98 12.63
CA GLY A 257 11.77 16.42 13.96
C GLY A 257 10.88 15.23 14.34
N ASP A 258 11.14 14.71 15.55
CA ASP A 258 10.38 13.63 16.16
C ASP A 258 9.31 14.22 17.10
N VAL A 259 8.09 13.68 17.01
CA VAL A 259 6.97 13.92 17.93
C VAL A 259 6.68 12.64 18.69
#